data_AF-A0A6F9C7W7-F1
#
_entry.id   AF-A0A6F9C7W7-F1
#
_cell.length_a   1.000
_cell.length_b   1.000
_cell.length_c   1.000
_cell.angle_alpha   90.00
_cell.angle_beta   90.00
_cell.angle_gamma   90.00
#
_symmetry.space_group_name_H-M   'P 1'
#
loop_
_entity.id
_entity.type
_entity.pdbx_description
1 polymer ?
#
loop_
_entity_poly.entity_id
_entity_poly.type
_entity_poly.pdbx_seq_one_letter_code
_entity_poly.pdbx_strand_id
1 'polypeptide(L)'
;MEYFMMPTEKALQQFKKSEKDVIGGLCSLANIPLSPETAQDQERRIRREIANSNERRRMQSINAGFQSLKTLLPHTDGEKLSKAAILQQTSDYIFALEQEKTQLLQQNNQLKRFIQEFSGSSPKRRRGGEEKDEGIGSPDILEEEKAEELRREMLELRQQLDKERSARMILEEQVQEEQAHIQTQTLLRLQQLHSETSVERDRHTAHSPQVRSPARAPTHHPTVIVPAPTLTPHPHHVTVAIQHIERTQERRGSAEDERRRAVIVSPAHVAMDTAGSDTASDSEGEEDCSIN
;
A
#
# COMPACT_ATOMS: atom_id res chain seq x y z
N MET A 1 30.21 -15.71 21.91
CA MET A 1 30.42 -14.86 20.73
C MET A 1 31.35 -15.62 19.79
N GLU A 2 30.80 -16.49 18.96
CA GLU A 2 31.58 -17.13 17.89
C GLU A 2 31.59 -16.19 16.69
N TYR A 3 32.78 -15.69 16.36
CA TYR A 3 33.01 -14.93 15.14
C TYR A 3 32.93 -15.90 13.95
N PHE A 4 31.89 -15.76 13.14
CA PHE A 4 31.79 -16.41 11.84
C PHE A 4 32.82 -15.75 10.89
N MET A 5 34.03 -16.33 10.82
CA MET A 5 35.05 -15.88 9.87
C MET A 5 34.58 -16.21 8.44
N MET A 6 34.35 -15.17 7.66
CA MET A 6 34.19 -15.27 6.21
C MET A 6 35.42 -15.96 5.60
N PRO A 7 35.25 -16.92 4.66
CA PRO A 7 36.38 -17.55 3.99
C PRO A 7 37.26 -16.51 3.31
N THR A 8 38.55 -16.56 3.62
CA THR A 8 39.57 -15.62 3.13
C THR A 8 39.77 -15.74 1.61
N GLU A 9 40.15 -14.62 0.98
CA GLU A 9 40.34 -14.41 -0.48
C GLU A 9 41.18 -15.47 -1.21
N LYS A 10 41.93 -16.30 -0.47
CA LYS A 10 42.76 -17.38 -1.00
C LYS A 10 41.95 -18.54 -1.59
N ALA A 11 40.76 -18.84 -1.07
CA ALA A 11 39.91 -19.93 -1.58
C ALA A 11 39.26 -19.59 -2.95
N LEU A 12 38.90 -18.32 -3.17
CA LEU A 12 38.36 -17.84 -4.45
C LEU A 12 39.44 -17.72 -5.53
N GLN A 13 40.72 -17.49 -5.16
CA GLN A 13 41.83 -17.51 -6.10
C GLN A 13 42.19 -18.92 -6.59
N GLN A 14 42.06 -19.96 -5.75
CA GLN A 14 42.33 -21.34 -6.17
C GLN A 14 41.27 -21.89 -7.12
N PHE A 15 39.98 -21.60 -6.90
CA PHE A 15 38.90 -21.99 -7.83
C PHE A 15 38.99 -21.25 -9.18
N LYS A 16 39.37 -19.96 -9.17
CA LYS A 16 39.58 -19.18 -10.41
C LYS A 16 40.88 -19.55 -11.15
N LYS A 17 41.88 -20.13 -10.46
CA LYS A 17 43.10 -20.65 -11.09
C LYS A 17 42.82 -21.96 -11.82
N SER A 18 42.08 -22.89 -11.23
CA SER A 18 41.76 -24.16 -11.89
C SER A 18 40.88 -24.00 -13.13
N GLU A 19 39.96 -23.03 -13.17
CA GLU A 19 39.12 -22.80 -14.35
C GLU A 19 39.85 -22.04 -15.47
N LYS A 20 40.75 -21.11 -15.11
CA LYS A 20 41.62 -20.42 -16.06
C LYS A 20 42.72 -21.33 -16.64
N ASP A 21 43.20 -22.30 -15.89
CA ASP A 21 44.20 -23.26 -16.39
C ASP A 21 43.57 -24.35 -17.28
N VAL A 22 42.30 -24.70 -17.07
CA VAL A 22 41.58 -25.67 -17.94
C VAL A 22 41.04 -25.00 -19.22
N ILE A 23 40.55 -23.76 -19.15
CA ILE A 23 40.03 -23.02 -20.32
C ILE A 23 41.16 -22.31 -21.08
N GLY A 24 42.20 -21.84 -20.38
CA GLY A 24 43.39 -21.24 -20.98
C GLY A 24 44.41 -22.27 -21.51
N GLY A 25 44.48 -23.46 -20.90
CA GLY A 25 45.40 -24.53 -21.29
C GLY A 25 45.12 -25.15 -22.67
N LEU A 26 43.87 -25.10 -23.15
CA LEU A 26 43.52 -25.58 -24.49
C LEU A 26 43.93 -24.59 -25.60
N CYS A 27 44.03 -23.29 -25.29
CA CYS A 27 44.51 -22.27 -26.22
C CYS A 27 46.04 -22.13 -26.19
N SER A 28 46.70 -22.40 -25.06
CA SER A 28 48.16 -22.22 -24.92
C SER A 28 49.02 -23.41 -25.38
N LEU A 29 48.45 -24.60 -25.57
CA LEU A 29 49.17 -25.75 -26.15
C LEU A 29 49.35 -25.66 -27.67
N ALA A 30 48.71 -24.69 -28.33
CA ALA A 30 48.86 -24.42 -29.74
C ALA A 30 49.57 -23.07 -29.95
N ASN A 31 50.87 -23.01 -29.62
CA ASN A 31 51.79 -22.02 -30.22
C ASN A 31 52.06 -22.39 -31.70
N ILE A 32 50.99 -22.61 -32.46
CA ILE A 32 51.01 -22.58 -33.91
C ILE A 32 50.59 -21.15 -34.22
N PRO A 33 51.37 -20.36 -34.99
CA PRO A 33 50.88 -19.07 -35.45
C PRO A 33 49.56 -19.34 -36.16
N LEU A 34 48.46 -18.90 -35.55
CA LEU A 34 47.15 -18.90 -36.18
C LEU A 34 47.36 -18.16 -37.49
N SER A 35 47.32 -18.89 -38.61
CA SER A 35 47.30 -18.27 -39.93
C SER A 35 46.27 -17.13 -39.86
N PRO A 36 46.54 -15.93 -40.39
CA PRO A 36 45.61 -14.80 -40.31
C PRO A 36 44.17 -15.17 -40.74
N GLU A 37 44.02 -16.19 -41.57
CA GLU A 37 42.77 -16.82 -41.95
C GLU A 37 42.00 -17.47 -40.77
N THR A 38 42.68 -18.19 -39.88
CA THR A 38 42.07 -18.83 -38.70
C THR A 38 41.65 -17.84 -37.60
N ALA A 39 42.36 -16.72 -37.45
CA ALA A 39 41.96 -15.64 -36.53
C ALA A 39 40.70 -14.91 -37.04
N GLN A 40 40.62 -14.69 -38.36
CA GLN A 40 39.41 -14.14 -39.00
C GLN A 40 38.21 -15.09 -38.87
N ASP A 41 38.43 -16.40 -38.93
CA ASP A 41 37.38 -17.39 -38.71
C ASP A 41 36.89 -17.44 -37.26
N GLN A 42 37.79 -17.30 -36.28
CA GLN A 42 37.42 -17.15 -34.88
C GLN A 42 36.61 -15.87 -34.63
N GLU A 43 37.04 -14.74 -35.17
CA GLU A 43 36.30 -13.47 -35.11
C GLU A 43 34.92 -13.58 -35.77
N ARG A 44 34.84 -14.23 -36.95
CA ARG A 44 33.58 -14.51 -37.64
C ARG A 44 32.66 -15.39 -36.80
N ARG A 45 33.21 -16.38 -36.09
CA ARG A 45 32.46 -17.24 -35.17
C ARG A 45 31.94 -16.45 -33.97
N ILE A 46 32.76 -15.62 -33.34
CA ILE A 46 32.37 -14.76 -32.21
C ILE A 46 31.23 -13.82 -32.64
N ARG A 47 31.33 -13.17 -33.80
CA ARG A 47 30.26 -12.30 -34.32
C ARG A 47 28.94 -13.07 -34.52
N ARG A 48 29.01 -14.28 -35.07
CA ARG A 48 27.82 -15.15 -35.22
C ARG A 48 27.24 -15.55 -33.86
N GLU A 49 28.07 -15.87 -32.88
CA GLU A 49 27.63 -16.22 -31.52
C GLU A 49 26.96 -15.04 -30.81
N ILE A 50 27.50 -13.83 -30.94
CA ILE A 50 26.88 -12.60 -30.41
C ILE A 50 25.53 -12.34 -31.10
N ALA A 51 25.46 -12.44 -32.43
CA ALA A 51 24.22 -12.28 -33.17
C ALA A 51 23.14 -13.29 -32.75
N ASN A 52 23.52 -14.57 -32.60
CA ASN A 52 22.62 -15.62 -32.13
C ASN A 52 22.15 -15.38 -30.69
N SER A 53 23.03 -14.92 -29.81
CA SER A 53 22.69 -14.54 -28.44
C SER A 53 21.67 -13.38 -28.41
N ASN A 54 21.88 -12.38 -29.27
CA ASN A 54 20.96 -11.26 -29.41
C ASN A 54 19.58 -11.71 -29.90
N GLU A 55 19.49 -12.55 -30.94
CA GLU A 55 18.20 -13.04 -31.45
C GLU A 55 17.45 -13.90 -30.42
N ARG A 56 18.16 -14.71 -29.62
CA ARG A 56 17.52 -15.44 -28.51
C ARG A 56 16.89 -14.48 -27.50
N ARG A 57 17.61 -13.41 -27.13
CA ARG A 57 17.08 -12.39 -26.21
C ARG A 57 15.87 -11.68 -26.80
N ARG A 58 15.93 -11.30 -28.08
CA ARG A 58 14.80 -10.71 -28.81
C ARG A 58 13.59 -11.65 -28.80
N MET A 59 13.79 -12.93 -29.12
CA MET A 59 12.73 -13.94 -29.13
C MET A 59 12.13 -14.15 -27.73
N GLN A 60 12.95 -14.18 -26.68
CA GLN A 60 12.50 -14.26 -25.30
C GLN A 60 11.65 -13.05 -24.90
N SER A 61 12.08 -11.84 -25.26
CA SER A 61 11.32 -10.60 -25.00
C SER A 61 9.97 -10.60 -25.71
N ILE A 62 9.94 -10.99 -26.99
CA ILE A 62 8.68 -11.13 -27.75
C ILE A 62 7.76 -12.15 -27.08
N ASN A 63 8.29 -13.32 -26.70
CA ASN A 63 7.49 -14.35 -26.04
C ASN A 63 6.97 -13.89 -24.68
N ALA A 64 7.76 -13.14 -23.91
CA ALA A 64 7.30 -12.53 -22.67
C ALA A 64 6.14 -11.55 -22.92
N GLY A 65 6.25 -10.71 -23.96
CA GLY A 65 5.17 -9.81 -24.39
C GLY A 65 3.87 -10.55 -24.73
N PHE A 66 3.95 -11.67 -25.45
CA PHE A 66 2.78 -12.52 -25.73
C PHE A 66 2.15 -13.10 -24.46
N GLN A 67 2.95 -13.48 -23.46
CA GLN A 67 2.41 -13.97 -22.19
C GLN A 67 1.71 -12.86 -21.41
N SER A 68 2.32 -11.66 -21.34
CA SER A 68 1.66 -10.50 -20.72
C SER A 68 0.35 -10.16 -21.41
N LEU A 69 0.33 -10.12 -22.74
CA LEU A 69 -0.89 -9.85 -23.50
C LEU A 69 -1.98 -10.87 -23.22
N LYS A 70 -1.63 -12.16 -23.17
CA LYS A 70 -2.57 -13.23 -22.85
C LYS A 70 -3.26 -13.03 -21.50
N THR A 71 -2.54 -12.56 -20.47
CA THR A 71 -3.14 -12.34 -19.14
C THR A 71 -4.19 -11.22 -19.10
N LEU A 72 -4.25 -10.35 -20.11
CA LEU A 72 -5.26 -9.29 -20.23
C LEU A 72 -6.52 -9.77 -20.96
N LEU A 73 -6.48 -10.96 -21.56
CA LEU A 73 -7.62 -11.53 -22.28
C LEU A 73 -8.58 -12.22 -21.31
N PRO A 74 -9.90 -11.97 -21.43
CA PRO A 74 -10.90 -12.55 -20.54
C PRO A 74 -10.97 -14.08 -20.68
N HIS A 75 -11.18 -14.76 -19.54
CA HIS A 75 -11.43 -16.21 -19.44
C HIS A 75 -10.33 -17.14 -20.01
N THR A 76 -9.08 -16.67 -20.12
CA THR A 76 -7.98 -17.48 -20.70
C THR A 76 -7.16 -18.28 -19.66
N ASP A 77 -7.63 -18.35 -18.41
CA ASP A 77 -6.89 -18.95 -17.30
C ASP A 77 -6.65 -20.45 -17.52
N GLY A 78 -5.38 -20.81 -17.70
CA GLY A 78 -4.94 -22.18 -17.92
C GLY A 78 -5.04 -22.68 -19.37
N GLU A 79 -5.70 -21.95 -20.28
CA GLU A 79 -5.83 -22.37 -21.68
C GLU A 79 -4.55 -22.09 -22.48
N LYS A 80 -4.10 -23.03 -23.32
CA LYS A 80 -2.94 -22.81 -24.21
C LYS A 80 -3.39 -22.16 -25.52
N LEU A 81 -3.14 -20.86 -25.65
CA LEU A 81 -3.41 -20.11 -26.88
C LEU A 81 -2.17 -20.02 -27.78
N SER A 82 -2.40 -20.10 -29.09
CA SER A 82 -1.37 -19.83 -30.09
C SER A 82 -1.13 -18.31 -30.23
N LYS A 83 0.02 -17.91 -30.79
CA LYS A 83 0.32 -16.48 -31.02
C LYS A 83 -0.75 -15.81 -31.88
N ALA A 84 -1.22 -16.48 -32.93
CA ALA A 84 -2.29 -15.98 -33.79
C ALA A 84 -3.62 -15.83 -33.04
N ALA A 85 -3.97 -16.83 -32.21
CA ALA A 85 -5.18 -16.76 -31.39
C ALA A 85 -5.13 -15.60 -30.37
N ILE A 86 -3.97 -15.39 -29.72
CA ILE A 86 -3.79 -14.25 -28.81
C ILE A 86 -4.02 -12.93 -29.55
N LEU A 87 -3.43 -12.75 -30.73
CA LEU A 87 -3.61 -11.53 -31.52
C LEU A 87 -5.07 -11.32 -31.95
N GLN A 88 -5.74 -12.38 -32.42
CA GLN A 88 -7.13 -12.31 -32.85
C GLN A 88 -8.07 -11.99 -31.69
N GLN A 89 -7.94 -12.71 -30.57
CA GLN A 89 -8.76 -12.44 -29.38
C GLN A 89 -8.50 -11.04 -28.83
N THR A 90 -7.25 -10.55 -28.92
CA THR A 90 -6.91 -9.18 -28.54
C THR A 90 -7.64 -8.17 -29.43
N SER A 91 -7.62 -8.34 -30.76
CA SER A 91 -8.32 -7.43 -31.66
C SER A 91 -9.82 -7.42 -31.43
N ASP A 92 -10.42 -8.60 -31.25
CA ASP A 92 -11.85 -8.74 -31.02
C ASP A 92 -12.25 -8.12 -29.67
N TYR A 93 -11.43 -8.31 -28.65
CA TYR A 93 -11.67 -7.74 -27.32
C TYR A 93 -11.52 -6.21 -27.31
N ILE A 94 -10.51 -5.66 -27.99
CA ILE A 94 -10.37 -4.20 -28.16
C ILE A 94 -11.61 -3.64 -28.86
N PHE A 95 -12.06 -4.26 -29.95
CA PHE A 95 -13.26 -3.82 -30.67
C PHE A 95 -14.52 -3.86 -29.78
N ALA A 96 -14.68 -4.92 -28.98
CA ALA A 96 -15.79 -5.02 -28.03
C ALA A 96 -15.75 -3.90 -26.99
N LEU A 97 -14.58 -3.63 -26.39
CA LEU A 97 -14.39 -2.54 -25.43
C LEU A 97 -14.65 -1.16 -26.05
N GLU A 98 -14.25 -0.95 -27.30
CA GLU A 98 -14.51 0.31 -28.03
C GLU A 98 -16.01 0.52 -28.30
N GLN A 99 -16.70 -0.55 -28.66
CA GLN A 99 -18.15 -0.52 -28.86
C GLN A 99 -18.88 -0.23 -27.53
N GLU A 100 -18.49 -0.91 -26.45
CA GLU A 100 -19.06 -0.71 -25.11
C GLU A 100 -18.82 0.72 -24.60
N LYS A 101 -17.60 1.24 -24.76
CA LYS A 101 -17.26 2.64 -24.43
C LYS A 101 -18.21 3.61 -25.13
N THR A 102 -18.48 3.39 -26.42
CA THR A 102 -19.38 4.25 -27.21
C THR A 102 -20.81 4.18 -26.68
N GLN A 103 -21.31 2.98 -26.35
CA GLN A 103 -22.63 2.80 -25.76
C GLN A 103 -22.75 3.49 -24.39
N LEU A 104 -21.77 3.30 -23.50
CA LEU A 104 -21.73 3.94 -22.18
C LEU A 104 -21.65 5.46 -22.28
N LEU A 105 -20.93 6.00 -23.26
CA LEU A 105 -20.91 7.45 -23.52
C LEU A 105 -22.28 7.96 -23.99
N GLN A 106 -22.98 7.23 -24.86
CA GLN A 106 -24.33 7.59 -25.28
C GLN A 106 -25.32 7.56 -24.10
N GLN A 107 -25.26 6.53 -23.25
CA GLN A 107 -26.06 6.43 -22.04
C GLN A 107 -25.76 7.57 -21.07
N ASN A 108 -24.49 7.89 -20.83
CA ASN A 108 -24.11 9.03 -19.98
C ASN A 108 -24.64 10.36 -20.51
N ASN A 109 -24.58 10.59 -21.83
CA ASN A 109 -25.15 11.80 -22.43
C ASN A 109 -26.68 11.84 -22.32
N GLN A 110 -27.37 10.71 -22.41
CA GLN A 110 -28.81 10.62 -22.14
C GLN A 110 -29.12 10.95 -20.67
N LEU A 111 -28.39 10.36 -19.73
CA LEU A 111 -28.55 10.62 -18.30
C LEU A 111 -28.27 12.08 -17.94
N LYS A 112 -27.21 12.68 -18.51
CA LYS A 112 -26.92 14.12 -18.35
C LYS A 112 -28.07 14.99 -18.83
N ARG A 113 -28.69 14.67 -19.97
CA ARG A 113 -29.89 15.38 -20.47
C ARG A 113 -31.08 15.23 -19.53
N PHE A 114 -31.35 14.02 -19.03
CA PHE A 114 -32.41 13.82 -18.03
C PHE A 114 -32.16 14.65 -16.78
N ILE A 115 -30.95 14.62 -16.23
CA ILE A 115 -30.60 15.41 -15.03
C ILE A 115 -30.79 16.91 -15.30
N GLN A 116 -30.36 17.42 -16.46
CA GLN A 116 -30.55 18.81 -16.85
C GLN A 116 -32.03 19.19 -16.98
N GLU A 117 -32.87 18.29 -17.49
CA GLU A 117 -34.30 18.50 -17.63
C GLU A 117 -35.00 18.55 -16.26
N PHE A 118 -34.57 17.71 -15.29
CA PHE A 118 -35.06 17.73 -13.92
C PHE A 118 -34.50 18.88 -13.07
N SER A 119 -33.29 19.39 -13.37
CA SER A 119 -32.70 20.54 -12.67
C SER A 119 -33.13 21.89 -13.25
N GLY A 120 -33.41 21.96 -14.56
CA GLY A 120 -33.85 23.16 -15.27
C GLY A 120 -35.36 23.41 -15.25
N SER A 121 -36.17 22.41 -14.89
CA SER A 121 -37.63 22.56 -14.79
C SER A 121 -38.06 22.92 -13.37
N SER A 122 -37.68 24.12 -12.91
CA SER A 122 -38.37 24.78 -11.79
C SER A 122 -39.19 25.97 -12.33
N PRO A 123 -40.50 25.81 -12.54
CA PRO A 123 -41.35 26.87 -13.06
C PRO A 123 -41.70 27.88 -11.97
N LYS A 124 -40.79 28.80 -11.62
CA LYS A 124 -41.06 30.13 -11.01
C LYS A 124 -39.76 30.85 -10.64
N ARG A 125 -39.43 31.92 -11.38
CA ARG A 125 -39.47 33.31 -10.86
C ARG A 125 -39.13 34.29 -11.97
N ARG A 126 -40.14 35.10 -12.31
CA ARG A 126 -39.97 36.43 -12.89
C ARG A 126 -39.21 37.32 -11.91
N ARG A 127 -38.10 37.90 -12.36
CA ARG A 127 -37.47 39.21 -12.06
C ARG A 127 -36.14 39.16 -12.81
N GLY A 128 -35.90 39.84 -13.91
CA GLY A 128 -36.31 41.19 -14.27
C GLY A 128 -35.05 42.03 -14.23
N GLY A 129 -34.62 42.50 -15.41
CA GLY A 129 -33.73 43.65 -15.59
C GLY A 129 -32.23 43.37 -15.49
N GLU A 130 -31.56 43.52 -16.65
CA GLU A 130 -30.19 44.03 -16.83
C GLU A 130 -29.10 43.09 -16.24
N GLU A 131 -28.01 42.72 -16.92
CA GLU A 131 -26.97 43.58 -17.48
C GLU A 131 -26.10 42.78 -18.46
N LYS A 132 -25.64 43.47 -19.51
CA LYS A 132 -24.40 43.25 -20.30
C LYS A 132 -24.16 41.89 -20.96
N ASP A 133 -24.29 41.96 -22.29
CA ASP A 133 -23.38 41.39 -23.30
C ASP A 133 -21.99 41.02 -22.77
N GLU A 134 -21.84 39.77 -22.32
CA GLU A 134 -20.62 38.99 -22.55
C GLU A 134 -21.05 37.67 -23.20
N GLY A 135 -20.89 37.63 -24.51
CA GLY A 135 -20.92 36.39 -25.24
C GLY A 135 -19.88 35.39 -24.71
N ILE A 136 -20.23 34.12 -24.87
CA ILE A 136 -19.40 32.91 -24.74
C ILE A 136 -19.19 32.42 -23.29
N GLY A 137 -20.23 31.76 -22.75
CA GLY A 137 -20.10 30.90 -21.58
C GLY A 137 -19.16 29.72 -21.86
N SER A 138 -17.98 29.75 -21.26
CA SER A 138 -17.06 28.61 -21.17
C SER A 138 -17.64 27.54 -20.22
N PRO A 139 -17.56 26.24 -20.55
CA PRO A 139 -18.03 25.16 -19.68
C PRO A 139 -17.38 25.08 -18.27
N ASP A 140 -16.26 25.76 -18.04
CA ASP A 140 -15.48 25.69 -16.80
C ASP A 140 -16.13 26.38 -15.58
N ILE A 141 -17.05 27.33 -15.79
CA ILE A 141 -17.63 28.12 -14.68
C ILE A 141 -18.48 27.23 -13.76
N LEU A 142 -19.17 26.22 -14.32
CA LEU A 142 -20.00 25.28 -13.56
C LEU A 142 -19.15 24.29 -12.73
N GLU A 143 -17.95 23.93 -13.19
CA GLU A 143 -17.04 23.07 -12.42
C GLU A 143 -16.38 23.86 -11.28
N GLU A 144 -16.04 25.13 -11.52
CA GLU A 144 -15.53 26.03 -10.49
C GLU A 144 -16.58 26.29 -9.38
N GLU A 145 -17.83 26.59 -9.74
CA GLU A 145 -18.92 26.78 -8.77
C GLU A 145 -19.17 25.52 -7.92
N LYS A 146 -19.15 24.34 -8.54
CA LYS A 146 -19.30 23.06 -7.82
C LYS A 146 -18.12 22.76 -6.91
N ALA A 147 -16.91 23.11 -7.34
CA ALA A 147 -15.71 22.96 -6.52
C ALA A 147 -15.72 23.94 -5.34
N GLU A 148 -16.21 25.16 -5.52
CA GLU A 148 -16.44 26.09 -4.42
C GLU A 148 -17.52 25.63 -3.45
N GLU A 149 -18.62 25.06 -3.95
CA GLU A 149 -19.70 24.52 -3.12
C GLU A 149 -19.19 23.37 -2.24
N LEU A 150 -18.42 22.43 -2.82
CA LEU A 150 -17.79 21.34 -2.07
C LEU A 150 -16.78 21.87 -1.02
N ARG A 151 -16.06 22.95 -1.32
CA ARG A 151 -15.17 23.61 -0.34
C ARG A 151 -15.95 24.24 0.82
N ARG A 152 -17.11 24.85 0.54
CA ARG A 152 -18.00 25.40 1.58
C ARG A 152 -18.55 24.28 2.47
N GLU A 153 -19.03 23.20 1.87
CA GLU A 153 -19.53 22.03 2.61
C GLU A 153 -18.43 21.39 3.48
N MET A 154 -17.22 21.24 2.94
CA MET A 154 -16.06 20.74 3.70
C MET A 154 -15.70 21.64 4.89
N LEU A 155 -15.85 22.96 4.75
CA LEU A 155 -15.62 23.91 5.85
C LEU A 155 -16.71 23.80 6.92
N GLU A 156 -17.97 23.65 6.51
CA GLU A 156 -19.10 23.50 7.41
C GLU A 156 -19.02 22.18 8.20
N LEU A 157 -18.73 21.06 7.55
CA LEU A 157 -18.54 19.76 8.19
C LEU A 157 -17.40 19.79 9.22
N ARG A 158 -16.30 20.48 8.92
CA ARG A 158 -15.21 20.71 9.90
C ARG A 158 -15.70 21.47 11.12
N GLN A 159 -16.45 22.56 10.91
CA GLN A 159 -17.01 23.33 12.00
C GLN A 159 -18.00 22.51 12.85
N GLN A 160 -18.81 21.66 12.22
CA GLN A 160 -19.72 20.75 12.92
C GLN A 160 -18.96 19.73 13.77
N LEU A 161 -17.88 19.13 13.23
CA LEU A 161 -17.03 18.21 13.97
C LEU A 161 -16.36 18.87 15.19
N ASP A 162 -15.90 20.12 15.04
CA ASP A 162 -15.30 20.86 16.16
C ASP A 162 -16.33 21.21 17.24
N LYS A 163 -17.56 21.55 16.86
CA LYS A 163 -18.69 21.72 17.79
C LYS A 163 -19.01 20.42 18.52
N GLU A 164 -19.06 19.29 17.81
CA GLU A 164 -19.32 17.98 18.40
C GLU A 164 -18.21 17.59 19.40
N ARG A 165 -16.94 17.78 19.02
CA ARG A 165 -15.79 17.53 19.92
C ARG A 165 -15.84 18.38 21.18
N SER A 166 -16.18 19.67 21.04
CA SER A 166 -16.34 20.58 22.18
C SER A 166 -17.50 20.14 23.09
N ALA A 167 -18.66 19.83 22.51
CA ALA A 167 -19.81 19.34 23.27
C ALA A 167 -19.50 18.01 23.99
N ARG A 168 -18.79 17.10 23.31
CA ARG A 168 -18.35 15.83 23.89
C ARG A 168 -17.39 16.03 25.06
N MET A 169 -16.42 16.94 24.94
CA MET A 169 -15.51 17.29 26.04
C MET A 169 -16.29 17.77 27.28
N ILE A 170 -17.28 18.66 27.08
CA ILE A 170 -18.11 19.18 28.18
C ILE A 170 -18.94 18.07 28.83
N LEU A 171 -19.53 17.17 28.04
CA LEU A 171 -20.30 16.05 28.57
C LEU A 171 -19.42 15.03 29.30
N GLU A 172 -18.21 14.74 28.79
CA GLU A 172 -17.24 13.87 29.45
C GLU A 172 -16.79 14.45 30.80
N GLU A 173 -16.59 15.77 30.88
CA GLU A 173 -16.28 16.47 32.13
C GLU A 173 -17.43 16.36 33.15
N GLN A 174 -18.68 16.60 32.73
CA GLN A 174 -19.85 16.46 33.60
C GLN A 174 -20.02 15.03 34.13
N VAL A 175 -19.86 14.03 33.27
CA VAL A 175 -19.94 12.61 33.68
C VAL A 175 -18.84 12.27 34.67
N GLN A 176 -17.62 12.77 34.45
CA GLN A 176 -16.50 12.53 35.36
C GLN A 176 -16.74 13.19 36.73
N GLU A 177 -17.29 14.40 36.76
CA GLU A 177 -17.65 15.10 38.00
C GLU A 177 -18.76 14.37 38.75
N GLU A 178 -19.82 13.95 38.06
CA GLU A 178 -20.92 13.17 38.65
C GLU A 178 -20.41 11.83 39.22
N GLN A 179 -19.54 11.14 38.48
CA GLN A 179 -18.93 9.90 38.92
C GLN A 179 -18.07 10.10 40.18
N ALA A 180 -17.28 11.17 40.24
CA ALA A 180 -16.48 11.53 41.42
C ALA A 180 -17.36 11.87 42.64
N HIS A 181 -18.47 12.57 42.40
CA HIS A 181 -19.46 12.89 43.43
C HIS A 181 -20.12 11.62 44.01
N ILE A 182 -20.54 10.69 43.14
CA ILE A 182 -21.12 9.39 43.55
C ILE A 182 -20.10 8.55 44.34
N GLN A 183 -18.85 8.50 43.88
CA GLN A 183 -17.78 7.76 44.57
C GLN A 183 -17.55 8.32 45.98
N THR A 184 -17.51 9.65 46.11
CA THR A 184 -17.34 10.34 47.40
C THR A 184 -18.50 10.04 48.34
N GLN A 185 -19.74 10.16 47.86
CA GLN A 185 -20.92 9.83 48.67
C GLN A 185 -20.95 8.36 49.10
N THR A 186 -20.58 7.44 48.21
CA THR A 186 -20.53 6.00 48.52
C THR A 186 -19.52 5.72 49.64
N LEU A 187 -18.34 6.35 49.58
CA LEU A 187 -17.31 6.21 50.61
C LEU A 187 -17.78 6.75 51.96
N LEU A 188 -18.45 7.91 51.99
CA LEU A 188 -19.04 8.46 53.21
C LEU A 188 -20.10 7.51 53.80
N ARG A 189 -20.94 6.92 52.94
CA ARG A 189 -21.98 5.98 53.40
C ARG A 189 -21.38 4.68 53.97
N LEU A 190 -20.31 4.16 53.37
CA LEU A 190 -19.57 3.02 53.91
C LEU A 190 -18.93 3.34 55.26
N GLN A 191 -18.35 4.53 55.42
CA GLN A 191 -17.81 4.98 56.70
C GLN A 191 -18.89 5.03 57.79
N GLN A 192 -20.08 5.54 57.46
CA GLN A 192 -21.21 5.57 58.39
C GLN A 192 -21.64 4.16 58.82
N LEU A 193 -21.80 3.22 57.88
CA LEU A 193 -22.15 1.83 58.20
C LEU A 193 -21.09 1.12 59.07
N HIS A 194 -19.80 1.38 58.85
CA HIS A 194 -18.72 0.86 59.71
C HIS A 194 -18.77 1.43 61.13
N SER A 195 -19.19 2.70 61.28
CA SER A 195 -19.37 3.31 62.59
C SER A 195 -20.58 2.71 63.34
N GLU A 196 -21.71 2.51 62.66
CA GLU A 196 -22.92 1.90 63.23
C GLU A 196 -22.67 0.45 63.66
N THR A 197 -22.04 -0.36 62.81
CA THR A 197 -21.69 -1.77 63.13
C THR A 197 -20.62 -1.92 64.20
N SER A 198 -19.75 -0.91 64.40
CA SER A 198 -18.81 -0.89 65.54
C SER A 198 -19.52 -0.56 66.85
N VAL A 199 -20.48 0.38 66.83
CA VAL A 199 -21.31 0.71 68.00
C VAL A 199 -22.24 -0.45 68.39
N GLU A 200 -22.73 -1.22 67.41
CA GLU A 200 -23.58 -2.38 67.65
C GLU A 200 -22.80 -3.58 68.22
N ARG A 201 -21.54 -3.80 67.78
CA ARG A 201 -20.63 -4.80 68.39
C ARG A 201 -20.29 -4.49 69.84
N ASP A 202 -20.13 -3.21 70.20
CA ASP A 202 -19.92 -2.82 71.60
C ASP A 202 -21.19 -3.02 72.47
N ARG A 203 -22.39 -2.94 71.88
CA ARG A 203 -23.66 -3.20 72.59
C ARG A 203 -23.94 -4.68 72.87
N HIS A 204 -23.43 -5.59 72.05
CA HIS A 204 -23.64 -7.03 72.21
C HIS A 204 -22.53 -7.77 73.00
N THR A 205 -21.56 -7.05 73.56
CA THR A 205 -20.49 -7.66 74.40
C THR A 205 -20.88 -7.75 75.89
N ALA A 206 -22.07 -7.30 76.29
CA ALA A 206 -22.60 -7.46 77.64
C ALA A 206 -23.73 -8.50 77.68
N HIS A 207 -23.46 -9.66 78.33
CA HIS A 207 -24.34 -10.82 78.65
C HIS A 207 -24.15 -12.06 77.74
N SER A 208 -23.16 -12.96 77.96
CA SER A 208 -23.04 -14.07 78.98
C SER A 208 -23.57 -15.45 78.45
N PRO A 209 -23.11 -16.66 78.89
CA PRO A 209 -21.86 -17.15 79.50
C PRO A 209 -21.18 -18.34 78.74
N GLN A 210 -20.01 -18.79 79.25
CA GLN A 210 -19.21 -19.96 78.85
C GLN A 210 -19.89 -21.34 79.02
N VAL A 211 -19.45 -22.39 78.28
CA VAL A 211 -18.85 -23.66 78.78
C VAL A 211 -17.98 -24.33 77.67
N ARG A 212 -16.98 -25.12 78.09
CA ARG A 212 -15.65 -25.46 77.55
C ARG A 212 -15.53 -26.89 76.94
N SER A 213 -14.92 -27.00 75.73
CA SER A 213 -13.96 -28.03 75.17
C SER A 213 -14.29 -29.56 75.16
N PRO A 214 -13.55 -30.49 74.46
CA PRO A 214 -12.25 -30.37 73.77
C PRO A 214 -11.98 -31.16 72.43
N ALA A 215 -10.85 -30.80 71.79
CA ALA A 215 -9.87 -31.50 70.94
C ALA A 215 -10.18 -32.78 70.10
N ARG A 216 -9.79 -32.74 68.79
CA ARG A 216 -8.90 -33.75 68.15
C ARG A 216 -8.37 -33.28 66.77
N ALA A 217 -7.13 -33.65 66.47
CA ALA A 217 -6.50 -33.63 65.13
C ALA A 217 -6.44 -35.07 64.54
N PRO A 218 -5.68 -35.36 63.47
CA PRO A 218 -6.02 -35.37 62.04
C PRO A 218 -6.00 -36.79 61.41
N THR A 219 -6.48 -37.00 60.16
CA THR A 219 -6.08 -38.07 59.19
C THR A 219 -6.85 -37.87 57.86
N HIS A 220 -6.21 -37.61 56.71
CA HIS A 220 -5.63 -38.54 55.70
C HIS A 220 -6.65 -39.27 54.77
N HIS A 221 -6.81 -38.77 53.51
CA HIS A 221 -7.10 -39.42 52.17
C HIS A 221 -8.30 -40.40 51.99
N PRO A 222 -8.76 -40.86 50.77
CA PRO A 222 -8.37 -40.59 49.37
C PRO A 222 -9.52 -40.40 48.29
N THR A 223 -9.14 -39.87 47.11
CA THR A 223 -9.62 -40.06 45.69
C THR A 223 -11.09 -39.79 45.25
N VAL A 224 -11.27 -38.96 44.19
CA VAL A 224 -11.66 -39.28 42.78
C VAL A 224 -12.17 -38.01 42.07
N ILE A 225 -11.57 -37.74 40.91
CA ILE A 225 -11.79 -36.62 39.98
C ILE A 225 -12.89 -36.96 38.97
N VAL A 226 -13.80 -36.02 38.69
CA VAL A 226 -14.41 -35.80 37.36
C VAL A 226 -14.61 -34.26 37.17
N PRO A 227 -14.37 -33.68 35.97
CA PRO A 227 -13.94 -32.28 35.83
C PRO A 227 -15.05 -31.32 35.35
N ALA A 228 -14.93 -30.03 35.73
CA ALA A 228 -15.56 -28.88 35.09
C ALA A 228 -14.88 -27.56 35.51
N PRO A 229 -15.08 -26.46 34.77
CA PRO A 229 -14.45 -26.09 33.51
C PRO A 229 -13.19 -25.22 33.73
N THR A 230 -12.26 -25.25 32.77
CA THR A 230 -11.02 -24.46 32.76
C THR A 230 -11.31 -22.96 32.73
N LEU A 231 -11.00 -22.27 33.84
CA LEU A 231 -10.82 -20.82 33.86
C LEU A 231 -9.52 -20.46 33.13
N THR A 232 -9.66 -19.43 32.30
CA THR A 232 -8.70 -18.79 31.40
C THR A 232 -7.35 -18.43 32.04
N PRO A 233 -6.22 -18.53 31.31
CA PRO A 233 -4.89 -18.24 31.83
C PRO A 233 -4.63 -16.73 31.98
N HIS A 234 -3.82 -16.41 32.99
CA HIS A 234 -3.41 -15.09 33.43
C HIS A 234 -2.88 -14.14 32.32
N PRO A 235 -3.06 -12.81 32.49
CA PRO A 235 -2.74 -11.76 31.51
C PRO A 235 -1.26 -11.65 31.10
N HIS A 236 -0.33 -12.28 31.83
CA HIS A 236 1.10 -12.20 31.54
C HIS A 236 1.53 -13.00 30.30
N HIS A 237 0.84 -14.09 29.94
CA HIS A 237 1.22 -14.89 28.77
C HIS A 237 0.85 -14.20 27.45
N VAL A 238 -0.29 -13.49 27.43
CA VAL A 238 -0.76 -12.75 26.25
C VAL A 238 0.16 -11.57 25.93
N THR A 239 0.65 -10.86 26.96
CA THR A 239 1.60 -9.76 26.78
C THR A 239 2.94 -10.23 26.25
N VAL A 240 3.45 -11.37 26.74
CA VAL A 240 4.70 -11.95 26.24
C VAL A 240 4.55 -12.44 24.79
N ALA A 241 3.42 -13.07 24.43
CA ALA A 241 3.14 -13.51 23.07
C ALA A 241 3.05 -12.33 22.09
N ILE A 242 2.36 -11.24 22.47
CA ILE A 242 2.25 -10.02 21.64
C ILE A 242 3.63 -9.40 21.44
N GLN A 243 4.45 -9.29 22.49
CA GLN A 243 5.78 -8.69 22.39
C GLN A 243 6.76 -9.51 21.53
N HIS A 244 6.57 -10.84 21.46
CA HIS A 244 7.33 -11.71 20.55
C HIS A 244 6.83 -11.59 19.10
N ILE A 245 5.52 -11.47 18.87
CA ILE A 245 4.94 -11.31 17.53
C ILE A 245 5.36 -9.96 16.93
N GLU A 246 5.30 -8.87 17.70
CA GLU A 246 5.71 -7.53 17.26
C GLU A 246 7.21 -7.49 16.90
N ARG A 247 8.09 -8.04 17.74
CA ARG A 247 9.53 -8.14 17.43
C ARG A 247 9.84 -8.98 16.20
N THR A 248 9.01 -9.98 15.90
CA THR A 248 9.21 -10.85 14.73
C THR A 248 8.74 -10.17 13.44
N GLN A 249 7.70 -9.32 13.52
CA GLN A 249 7.20 -8.53 12.38
C GLN A 249 8.11 -7.34 12.03
N GLU A 250 8.63 -6.60 13.02
CA GLU A 250 9.57 -5.48 12.78
C GLU A 250 10.84 -5.92 12.03
N ARG A 251 11.37 -7.10 12.38
CA ARG A 251 12.56 -7.67 11.72
C ARG A 251 12.28 -8.12 10.27
N ARG A 252 11.03 -8.45 9.95
CA ARG A 252 10.61 -8.87 8.61
C ARG A 252 10.27 -7.66 7.73
N GLY A 253 9.62 -6.64 8.29
CA GLY A 253 9.31 -5.38 7.61
C GLY A 253 10.55 -4.57 7.25
N SER A 254 11.54 -4.49 8.16
CA SER A 254 12.80 -3.79 7.89
C SER A 254 13.58 -4.38 6.70
N ALA A 255 13.57 -5.70 6.52
CA ALA A 255 14.25 -6.35 5.39
C ALA A 255 13.53 -6.17 4.04
N GLU A 256 12.21 -6.02 4.04
CA GLU A 256 11.41 -5.74 2.84
C GLU A 256 11.44 -4.26 2.45
N ASP A 257 11.42 -3.34 3.43
CA ASP A 257 11.53 -1.89 3.20
C ASP A 257 12.92 -1.46 2.73
N GLU A 258 13.99 -2.10 3.23
CA GLU A 258 15.36 -1.88 2.74
C GLU A 258 15.50 -2.32 1.27
N ARG A 259 14.84 -3.43 0.88
CA ARG A 259 14.79 -3.90 -0.52
C ARG A 259 14.01 -2.96 -1.43
N ARG A 260 13.00 -2.26 -0.91
CA ARG A 260 12.23 -1.25 -1.67
C ARG A 260 13.00 0.07 -1.80
N ARG A 261 13.81 0.45 -0.81
CA ARG A 261 14.70 1.64 -0.89
C ARG A 261 15.89 1.46 -1.83
N ALA A 262 16.43 0.25 -1.96
CA ALA A 262 17.59 -0.02 -2.83
C ALA A 262 17.29 0.02 -4.35
N VAL A 263 16.01 0.07 -4.75
CA VAL A 263 15.60 0.04 -6.19
C VAL A 263 15.38 1.45 -6.77
N ILE A 264 15.42 2.52 -5.97
CA ILE A 264 15.19 3.89 -6.47
C ILE A 264 16.35 4.80 -6.06
N VAL A 265 17.47 4.72 -6.78
CA VAL A 265 18.37 5.86 -7.00
C VAL A 265 18.98 5.74 -8.41
N SER A 266 18.33 6.33 -9.41
CA SER A 266 19.02 6.76 -10.62
C SER A 266 19.72 8.08 -10.29
N PRO A 267 21.04 8.22 -10.48
CA PRO A 267 21.70 9.51 -10.30
C PRO A 267 21.19 10.48 -11.37
N ALA A 268 20.66 11.62 -10.95
CA ALA A 268 20.42 12.74 -11.83
C ALA A 268 21.76 13.19 -12.43
N HIS A 269 21.92 13.04 -13.75
CA HIS A 269 23.02 13.66 -14.46
C HIS A 269 22.79 15.18 -14.45
N VAL A 270 23.69 15.89 -13.76
CA VAL A 270 23.86 17.34 -13.82
C VAL A 270 24.24 17.71 -15.26
N ALA A 271 23.34 18.38 -15.98
CA ALA A 271 23.66 19.02 -17.24
C ALA A 271 24.57 20.22 -16.93
N MET A 272 25.83 20.13 -17.35
CA MET A 272 26.74 21.28 -17.38
C MET A 272 26.50 22.02 -18.70
N ASP A 273 26.16 23.29 -18.58
CA ASP A 273 26.10 24.23 -19.69
C ASP A 273 27.45 24.30 -20.40
N THR A 274 27.45 24.07 -21.71
CA THR A 274 28.51 24.56 -22.60
C THR A 274 27.87 25.32 -23.75
N ALA A 275 28.24 26.59 -23.81
CA ALA A 275 27.85 27.60 -24.75
C ALA A 275 28.09 27.23 -26.23
N GLY A 276 27.27 27.86 -27.08
CA GLY A 276 27.66 28.34 -28.40
C GLY A 276 27.24 27.47 -29.57
N SER A 277 26.17 27.87 -30.26
CA SER A 277 26.30 28.18 -31.70
C SER A 277 25.06 28.91 -32.19
N ASP A 278 25.31 30.13 -32.68
CA ASP A 278 24.41 30.94 -33.48
C ASP A 278 23.90 30.18 -34.70
N THR A 279 22.61 30.33 -35.01
CA THR A 279 22.09 30.17 -36.37
C THR A 279 21.13 31.33 -36.62
N ALA A 280 21.57 32.27 -37.45
CA ALA A 280 20.77 33.36 -37.98
C ALA A 280 19.72 32.81 -38.95
N SER A 281 18.45 33.14 -38.73
CA SER A 281 17.42 32.99 -39.75
C SER A 281 17.36 34.26 -40.58
N ASP A 282 17.77 34.11 -41.83
CA ASP A 282 17.69 35.08 -42.90
C ASP A 282 16.25 35.13 -43.44
N SER A 283 15.67 36.33 -43.44
CA SER A 283 14.45 36.69 -44.15
C SER A 283 14.85 37.19 -45.52
N GLU A 284 14.22 36.74 -46.62
CA GLU A 284 13.79 37.44 -47.87
C GLU A 284 13.15 36.34 -48.77
N GLY A 285 12.16 36.53 -49.63
CA GLY A 285 11.39 37.67 -50.08
C GLY A 285 10.19 37.14 -50.90
N GLU A 286 9.20 38.01 -51.08
CA GLU A 286 8.04 37.83 -51.96
C GLU A 286 8.50 37.66 -53.42
N GLU A 287 7.86 36.80 -54.22
CA GLU A 287 7.59 37.12 -55.63
C GLU A 287 6.27 36.50 -56.11
N ASP A 288 5.45 37.41 -56.59
CA ASP A 288 4.21 37.32 -57.35
C ASP A 288 4.44 36.58 -58.68
N CYS A 289 3.47 35.77 -59.11
CA CYS A 289 3.41 35.25 -60.48
C CYS A 289 1.96 35.08 -60.91
N SER A 290 1.34 36.20 -61.25
CA SER A 290 0.40 36.26 -62.36
C SER A 290 1.17 36.38 -63.67
N ILE A 291 0.90 35.52 -64.67
CA ILE A 291 0.77 35.88 -66.10
C ILE A 291 0.44 34.63 -66.94
N ASN A 292 -0.64 34.79 -67.71
CA ASN A 292 -1.13 34.12 -68.94
C ASN A 292 -1.31 32.60 -68.99
#